data_AF-A0A4Z2GSV2-F1
#
_entry.id   AF-A0A4Z2GSV2-F1
#
_cell.length_a   1.000
_cell.length_b   1.000
_cell.length_c   1.000
_cell.angle_alpha   90.00
_cell.angle_beta   90.00
_cell.angle_gamma   90.00
#
_symmetry.space_group_name_H-M   'P 1'
#
loop_
_entity.id
_entity.type
_entity.pdbx_description
1 polymer ?
#
loop_
_entity_poly.entity_id
_entity_poly.type
_entity_poly.pdbx_seq_one_letter_code
_entity_poly.pdbx_strand_id
1 'polypeptide(L)'
;MTSGSRTRKQCLRSLKRGLSLKLCSGPVDCSHLPPEQRRKKLQTRINNINQEIQREREQRDALLKMREVYDQNPQMGDAHSVASRLEEVKQSLERQEEELRRNQVLRILCTHSTHIVLQTVLYILIVLYERIVHT
;
A
#
# COMPACT_ATOMS: atom_id res chain seq x y z
N MET A 1 28.32 -5.01 55.59
CA MET A 1 28.63 -6.44 55.36
C MET A 1 27.54 -6.97 54.42
N THR A 2 27.78 -7.19 53.12
CA THR A 2 28.42 -8.37 52.49
C THR A 2 27.71 -9.69 52.86
N SER A 3 27.23 -10.60 51.99
CA SER A 3 27.16 -10.74 50.51
C SER A 3 26.14 -11.88 50.20
N GLY A 4 25.66 -12.19 48.97
CA GLY A 4 25.82 -11.61 47.63
C GLY A 4 25.43 -12.60 46.50
N SER A 5 25.22 -12.11 45.27
CA SER A 5 25.18 -12.84 43.97
C SER A 5 24.27 -14.07 43.74
N ARG A 6 23.32 -13.95 42.79
CA ARG A 6 23.13 -14.97 41.73
C ARG A 6 22.59 -14.37 40.42
N THR A 7 23.38 -14.50 39.36
CA THR A 7 23.14 -13.93 38.03
C THR A 7 22.05 -14.70 37.28
N ARG A 8 20.97 -14.03 36.85
CA ARG A 8 20.06 -14.55 35.81
C ARG A 8 19.86 -13.52 34.70
N LYS A 9 20.84 -13.41 33.81
CA LYS A 9 20.72 -12.65 32.55
C LYS A 9 19.77 -13.38 31.59
N GLN A 10 18.46 -13.26 31.80
CA GLN A 10 17.48 -13.75 30.84
C GLN A 10 17.26 -12.69 29.76
N CYS A 11 17.66 -13.03 28.54
CA CYS A 11 17.72 -12.13 27.40
C CYS A 11 16.32 -11.70 26.93
N LEU A 12 15.90 -10.47 27.26
CA LEU A 12 14.73 -9.83 26.63
C LEU A 12 15.13 -9.16 25.31
N ARG A 13 15.58 -9.97 24.34
CA ARG A 13 15.42 -9.61 22.92
C ARG A 13 13.92 -9.74 22.56
N SER A 14 13.47 -8.93 21.60
CA SER A 14 12.14 -9.03 20.98
C SER A 14 10.92 -8.44 21.71
N LEU A 15 11.03 -7.21 22.24
CA LEU A 15 9.87 -6.28 22.20
C LEU A 15 10.18 -5.06 21.32
N LYS A 16 10.13 -5.27 20.01
CA LYS A 16 10.17 -4.22 18.97
C LYS A 16 8.84 -3.45 18.93
N ARG A 17 8.51 -2.78 20.04
CA ARG A 17 7.46 -1.77 20.14
C ARG A 17 7.93 -0.52 19.38
N GLY A 18 7.14 0.19 18.58
CA GLY A 18 5.80 -0.09 18.03
C GLY A 18 5.77 0.23 16.52
N LEU A 19 4.77 -0.18 15.74
CA LEU A 19 3.43 0.41 15.78
C LEU A 19 3.39 1.95 15.59
N SER A 20 4.36 2.53 14.86
CA SER A 20 4.12 3.76 14.10
C SER A 20 3.34 3.46 12.81
N LEU A 21 2.14 2.90 12.98
CA LEU A 21 1.10 2.78 11.95
C LEU A 21 0.04 3.88 12.12
N LYS A 22 0.42 4.99 12.75
CA LYS A 22 -0.43 6.17 12.92
C LYS A 22 -0.49 6.93 11.59
N LEU A 23 -1.54 6.63 10.82
CA LEU A 23 -2.16 7.42 9.76
C LEU A 23 -1.24 8.45 9.06
N CYS A 24 -0.76 8.12 7.86
CA CYS A 24 -0.44 9.13 6.84
C CYS A 24 -1.49 9.07 5.71
N SER A 25 -2.74 9.41 6.03
CA SER A 25 -3.83 9.58 5.05
C SER A 25 -3.79 10.98 4.42
N GLY A 26 -2.62 11.40 3.97
CA GLY A 26 -2.39 12.73 3.41
C GLY A 26 -1.37 12.71 2.27
N PRO A 27 -1.66 13.32 1.10
CA PRO A 27 -0.69 13.43 0.00
C PRO A 27 0.48 14.37 0.32
N VAL A 28 0.37 15.19 1.37
CA VAL A 28 1.33 16.25 1.72
C VAL A 28 2.51 15.74 2.57
N ASP A 29 2.26 14.77 3.46
CA ASP A 29 3.20 14.37 4.53
C ASP A 29 4.34 13.44 4.11
N CYS A 30 4.41 13.07 2.82
CA CYS A 30 5.51 12.26 2.30
C CYS A 30 6.72 13.10 1.83
N SER A 31 6.57 14.42 1.76
CA SER A 31 7.56 15.37 1.22
C SER A 31 8.90 15.35 1.96
N HIS A 32 8.88 15.14 3.28
CA HIS A 32 10.07 15.12 4.15
C HIS A 32 10.83 13.79 4.16
N LEU A 33 10.33 12.74 3.48
CA LEU A 33 10.95 11.42 3.49
C LEU A 33 11.95 11.25 2.34
N PRO A 34 13.07 10.52 2.53
CA PRO A 34 14.01 10.19 1.46
C PRO A 34 13.32 9.52 0.25
N PRO A 35 13.82 9.71 -0.99
CA PRO A 35 13.22 9.15 -2.21
C PRO A 35 12.89 7.65 -2.12
N GLU A 36 13.81 6.83 -1.62
CA GLU A 36 13.57 5.39 -1.45
C GLU A 36 12.48 5.08 -0.41
N GLN A 37 12.37 5.87 0.66
CA GLN A 37 11.31 5.69 1.66
C GLN A 37 9.95 6.10 1.10
N ARG A 38 9.88 7.16 0.27
CA ARG A 38 8.67 7.51 -0.50
C ARG A 38 8.25 6.38 -1.44
N ARG A 39 9.19 5.85 -2.24
CA ARG A 39 8.94 4.76 -3.19
C ARG A 39 8.45 3.49 -2.49
N LYS A 40 9.09 3.13 -1.37
CA LYS A 40 8.67 2.00 -0.53
C LYS A 40 7.27 2.20 0.07
N LYS A 41 6.98 3.40 0.61
CA LYS A 41 5.66 3.73 1.19
C LYS A 41 4.55 3.72 0.14
N LEU A 42 4.81 4.23 -1.07
CA LEU A 42 3.90 4.14 -2.21
C LEU A 42 3.63 2.68 -2.61
N GLN A 43 4.67 1.85 -2.67
CA GLN A 43 4.49 0.42 -2.99
C GLN A 43 3.73 -0.33 -1.88
N THR A 44 3.96 -0.02 -0.60
CA THR A 44 3.14 -0.55 0.50
C THR A 44 1.68 -0.12 0.37
N ARG A 45 1.40 1.15 0.02
CA ARG A 45 0.02 1.62 -0.20
C ARG A 45 -0.66 0.86 -1.34
N ILE A 46 0.01 0.69 -2.48
CA ILE A 46 -0.48 -0.13 -3.61
C ILE A 46 -0.78 -1.57 -3.16
N ASN A 47 0.11 -2.20 -2.39
CA ASN A 47 -0.08 -3.57 -1.92
C ASN A 47 -1.28 -3.67 -0.95
N ASN A 48 -1.43 -2.72 -0.03
CA ASN A 48 -2.55 -2.69 0.91
C ASN A 48 -3.89 -2.50 0.20
N ILE A 49 -3.96 -1.59 -0.79
CA ILE A 49 -5.18 -1.39 -1.59
C ILE A 49 -5.55 -2.67 -2.36
N ASN A 50 -4.58 -3.35 -2.98
CA ASN A 50 -4.84 -4.64 -3.63
C ASN A 50 -5.38 -5.71 -2.65
N GLN A 51 -4.91 -5.72 -1.40
CA GLN A 51 -5.40 -6.63 -0.36
C GLN A 51 -6.79 -6.27 0.18
N GLU A 52 -7.17 -4.99 0.13
CA GLU A 52 -8.54 -4.54 0.46
C GLU A 52 -9.50 -4.88 -0.68
N ILE A 53 -9.14 -4.59 -1.94
CA ILE A 53 -9.90 -4.96 -3.14
C ILE A 53 -10.18 -6.47 -3.18
N GLN A 54 -9.19 -7.30 -2.84
CA GLN A 54 -9.37 -8.75 -2.79
C GLN A 54 -10.38 -9.17 -1.70
N ARG A 55 -10.29 -8.58 -0.50
CA ARG A 55 -11.24 -8.85 0.60
C ARG A 55 -12.65 -8.37 0.28
N GLU A 56 -12.81 -7.22 -0.38
CA GLU A 56 -14.11 -6.72 -0.80
C GLU A 56 -14.74 -7.55 -1.92
N ARG A 57 -13.93 -8.11 -2.84
CA ARG A 57 -14.41 -9.09 -3.83
C ARG A 57 -14.89 -10.37 -3.14
N GLU A 58 -14.12 -10.92 -2.21
CA GLU A 58 -14.53 -12.09 -1.42
C GLU A 58 -15.80 -11.83 -0.60
N GLN A 59 -15.92 -10.64 0.02
CA GLN A 59 -17.13 -10.21 0.73
C GLN A 59 -18.34 -10.08 -0.21
N ARG A 60 -18.17 -9.48 -1.39
CA ARG A 60 -19.23 -9.38 -2.41
C ARG A 60 -19.71 -10.75 -2.84
N ASP A 61 -18.78 -11.67 -3.10
CA ASP A 61 -19.11 -13.01 -3.60
C ASP A 61 -19.80 -13.85 -2.49
N ALA A 62 -19.41 -13.66 -1.22
CA ALA A 62 -20.14 -14.21 -0.08
C ALA A 62 -21.55 -13.62 0.06
N LEU A 63 -21.73 -12.30 -0.11
CA LEU A 63 -23.04 -11.64 -0.09
C LEU A 63 -23.94 -12.10 -1.25
N LEU A 64 -23.39 -12.31 -2.45
CA LEU A 64 -24.15 -12.87 -3.58
C LEU A 64 -24.68 -14.27 -3.26
N LYS A 65 -23.85 -15.12 -2.63
CA LYS A 65 -24.25 -16.46 -2.18
C LYS A 65 -25.29 -16.40 -1.04
N MET A 66 -25.17 -15.45 -0.11
CA MET A 66 -26.20 -15.23 0.91
C MET A 66 -27.54 -14.81 0.30
N ARG A 67 -27.53 -13.91 -0.71
CA ARG A 67 -28.74 -13.49 -1.41
C ARG A 67 -29.42 -14.68 -2.09
N GLU A 68 -28.67 -15.51 -2.81
CA GLU A 68 -29.20 -16.72 -3.48
C GLU A 68 -29.87 -17.69 -2.48
N VAL A 69 -29.30 -17.87 -1.29
CA VAL A 69 -29.90 -18.69 -0.23
C VAL A 69 -31.20 -18.07 0.31
N TYR A 70 -31.30 -16.75 0.40
CA TYR A 70 -32.51 -16.05 0.84
C TYR A 70 -33.59 -16.01 -0.26
N ASP A 71 -33.21 -15.89 -1.53
CA ASP A 71 -34.10 -16.01 -2.69
C ASP A 71 -34.72 -17.43 -2.77
N GLN A 72 -33.94 -18.48 -2.46
CA GLN A 72 -34.41 -19.87 -2.46
C GLN A 72 -35.16 -20.27 -1.17
N ASN A 73 -34.80 -19.69 -0.01
CA ASN A 73 -35.44 -19.95 1.29
C ASN A 73 -35.79 -18.63 1.99
N PRO A 74 -36.98 -18.04 1.72
CA PRO A 74 -37.41 -16.77 2.32
C PRO A 74 -37.50 -16.79 3.86
N GLN A 75 -37.58 -17.97 4.47
CA GLN A 75 -37.54 -18.16 5.93
C GLN A 75 -36.16 -17.92 6.55
N MET A 76 -35.07 -17.87 5.76
CA MET A 76 -33.70 -17.78 6.25
C MET A 76 -33.15 -16.35 6.31
N GLY A 77 -33.82 -15.39 5.66
CA GLY A 77 -33.44 -13.98 5.66
C GLY A 77 -34.10 -13.18 4.54
N ASP A 78 -33.86 -11.87 4.52
CA ASP A 78 -34.34 -10.96 3.49
C ASP A 78 -33.24 -10.67 2.45
N ALA A 79 -33.52 -10.99 1.18
CA ALA A 79 -32.63 -10.72 0.05
C ALA A 79 -32.46 -9.21 -0.25
N HIS A 80 -33.45 -8.37 0.09
CA HIS A 80 -33.40 -6.94 -0.18
C HIS A 80 -32.36 -6.23 0.69
N SER A 81 -32.30 -6.59 1.97
CA SER A 81 -31.24 -6.16 2.91
C SER A 81 -29.83 -6.55 2.43
N VAL A 82 -29.67 -7.70 1.76
CA VAL A 82 -28.40 -8.11 1.17
C VAL A 82 -28.06 -7.29 -0.09
N ALA A 83 -29.07 -6.92 -0.89
CA ALA A 83 -28.88 -6.09 -2.09
C ALA A 83 -28.35 -4.68 -1.75
N SER A 84 -28.84 -4.03 -0.69
CA SER A 84 -28.29 -2.75 -0.22
C SER A 84 -26.79 -2.86 0.09
N ARG A 85 -26.39 -3.94 0.78
CA ARG A 85 -25.00 -4.15 1.18
C ARG A 85 -24.08 -4.54 0.01
N LEU A 86 -24.63 -5.14 -1.05
CA LEU A 86 -23.90 -5.39 -2.30
C LEU A 86 -23.54 -4.08 -3.02
N GLU A 87 -24.45 -3.10 -3.07
CA GLU A 87 -24.17 -1.79 -3.66
C GLU A 87 -23.17 -0.97 -2.82
N GLU A 88 -23.20 -1.07 -1.48
CA GLU A 88 -22.15 -0.49 -0.62
C GLU A 88 -20.76 -1.05 -0.93
N VAL A 89 -20.62 -2.38 -1.02
CA VAL A 89 -19.34 -3.04 -1.34
C VAL A 89 -18.87 -2.69 -2.76
N LYS A 90 -19.79 -2.60 -3.72
CA LYS A 90 -19.48 -2.17 -5.09
C LYS A 90 -18.94 -0.73 -5.14
N GLN A 91 -19.57 0.22 -4.44
CA GLN A 91 -19.04 1.58 -4.35
C GLN A 91 -17.68 1.64 -3.62
N SER A 92 -17.44 0.77 -2.64
CA SER A 92 -16.15 0.69 -1.96
C SER A 92 -15.04 0.18 -2.92
N LEU A 93 -15.34 -0.86 -3.70
CA LEU A 93 -14.45 -1.38 -4.75
C LEU A 93 -14.10 -0.31 -5.78
N GLU A 94 -15.09 0.44 -6.29
CA GLU A 94 -14.86 1.53 -7.24
C GLU A 94 -13.91 2.60 -6.69
N ARG A 95 -14.09 3.01 -5.41
CA ARG A 95 -13.20 3.97 -4.74
C ARG A 95 -11.78 3.43 -4.60
N GLN A 96 -11.63 2.15 -4.24
CA GLN A 96 -10.33 1.51 -4.06
C GLN A 96 -9.60 1.29 -5.39
N GLU A 97 -10.30 0.89 -6.45
CA GLU A 97 -9.73 0.76 -7.78
C GLU A 97 -9.30 2.12 -8.36
N GLU A 98 -10.04 3.20 -8.07
CA GLU A 98 -9.63 4.56 -8.43
C GLU A 98 -8.41 5.03 -7.63
N GLU A 99 -8.34 4.76 -6.33
CA GLU A 99 -7.15 5.04 -5.52
C GLU A 99 -5.93 4.23 -5.99
N LEU A 100 -6.12 2.95 -6.32
CA LEU A 100 -5.08 2.09 -6.90
C LEU A 100 -4.54 2.69 -8.20
N ARG A 101 -5.43 3.09 -9.11
CA ARG A 101 -5.08 3.72 -10.39
C ARG A 101 -4.26 5.00 -10.19
N ARG A 102 -4.69 5.90 -9.29
CA ARG A 102 -3.94 7.11 -8.93
C ARG A 102 -2.53 6.80 -8.42
N ASN A 103 -2.39 5.84 -7.51
CA ASN A 103 -1.09 5.45 -6.96
C ASN A 103 -0.18 4.77 -8.00
N GLN A 104 -0.74 3.98 -8.94
CA GLN A 104 0.00 3.39 -10.05
C GLN A 104 0.51 4.45 -11.04
N VAL A 105 -0.32 5.41 -11.42
CA VAL A 105 0.07 6.54 -12.29
C VAL A 105 1.19 7.36 -11.64
N LEU A 106 1.05 7.70 -10.36
CA LEU A 106 2.10 8.40 -9.60
C LEU A 106 3.42 7.61 -9.61
N ARG A 107 3.38 6.29 -9.42
CA ARG A 107 4.56 5.42 -9.48
C ARG A 107 5.24 5.48 -10.86
N ILE A 108 4.46 5.42 -11.94
CA ILE A 108 4.96 5.48 -13.33
C ILE A 108 5.62 6.84 -13.60
N LEU A 109 4.95 7.94 -13.26
CA LEU A 109 5.46 9.30 -13.44
C LEU A 109 6.79 9.51 -12.69
N CYS A 110 6.89 9.05 -11.44
CA CYS A 110 8.14 9.09 -10.69
C CYS A 110 9.26 8.29 -11.38
N THR A 111 8.99 7.06 -11.84
CA THR A 111 10.02 6.25 -12.53
C THR A 111 10.46 6.86 -13.87
N HIS A 112 9.52 7.40 -14.64
CA HIS A 112 9.82 8.01 -15.93
C HIS A 112 10.64 9.30 -15.76
N SER A 113 10.27 10.15 -14.79
CA SER A 113 11.05 11.33 -14.42
C SER A 113 12.49 10.99 -14.03
N THR A 114 12.71 9.95 -13.20
CA THR A 114 14.06 9.52 -12.85
C THR A 114 14.87 9.01 -14.05
N HIS A 115 14.22 8.30 -14.99
CA HIS A 115 14.89 7.83 -16.20
C HIS A 115 15.33 9.00 -17.10
N ILE A 116 14.46 10.00 -17.30
CA ILE A 116 14.77 11.21 -18.09
C ILE A 116 15.97 11.96 -17.49
N VAL A 117 16.02 12.12 -16.16
CA VAL A 117 17.14 12.79 -15.49
C VAL A 117 18.44 12.02 -15.68
N LEU A 118 18.44 10.70 -15.48
CA LEU A 118 19.63 9.86 -15.68
C LEU A 118 20.12 9.88 -17.13
N GLN A 119 19.21 9.80 -18.09
CA GLN A 119 19.53 9.86 -19.52
C GLN A 119 20.12 11.22 -19.92
N THR A 120 19.58 12.33 -19.38
CA THR A 120 20.11 13.69 -19.60
C THR A 120 21.52 13.84 -19.03
N VAL A 121 21.76 13.36 -17.80
CA VAL A 121 23.07 13.41 -17.16
C VAL A 121 24.09 12.58 -17.92
N LEU A 122 23.73 11.37 -18.35
CA LEU A 122 24.61 10.49 -19.13
C LEU A 122 24.98 11.13 -20.48
N TYR A 123 24.02 11.72 -21.18
CA TYR A 123 24.27 12.44 -22.44
C TYR A 123 25.26 13.61 -22.26
N ILE A 124 25.08 14.41 -21.20
CA ILE A 124 26.00 15.51 -20.88
C ILE A 124 27.41 14.98 -20.58
N LEU A 125 27.54 13.90 -19.80
CA LEU A 125 28.83 13.29 -19.50
C LEU A 125 29.53 12.74 -20.75
N ILE A 126 28.80 12.11 -21.67
CA ILE A 126 29.35 11.65 -22.95
C ILE A 126 29.85 12.83 -23.77
N VAL A 127 29.03 13.87 -23.97
CA VAL A 127 29.44 15.06 -24.75
C VAL A 127 30.64 15.76 -24.12
N LEU A 128 30.73 15.86 -22.79
CA LEU A 128 31.89 16.42 -22.11
C LEU A 128 33.14 15.54 -22.26
N TYR A 129 33.00 14.21 -22.18
CA TYR A 129 34.12 13.28 -22.38
C TYR A 129 34.68 13.39 -23.80
N GLU A 130 33.83 13.34 -24.83
CA GLU A 130 34.22 13.54 -26.23
C GLU A 130 34.93 14.89 -26.43
N ARG A 131 34.48 15.97 -25.77
CA ARG A 131 35.14 17.29 -25.84
C ARG A 131 36.52 17.30 -25.17
N ILE A 132 36.67 16.62 -24.04
CA ILE A 132 37.95 16.53 -23.32
C ILE A 132 38.96 15.66 -24.08
N VAL A 133 38.52 14.56 -24.69
CA VAL A 133 39.40 13.65 -25.46
C VAL A 133 39.85 14.26 -26.79
N HIS A 134 39.05 15.15 -27.38
CA HIS A 134 39.38 15.87 -28.62
C HIS A 134 40.02 17.26 -28.40
N THR A 135 40.48 17.58 -27.19
CA THR A 135 41.24 18.82 -26.87
C THR A 135 42.69 18.50 -26.53
#